data_AF-A0A949W3U8-F1
#
_entry.id   AF-A0A949W3U8-F1
#
_cell.length_a   1.000
_cell.length_b   1.000
_cell.length_c   1.000
_cell.angle_alpha   90.00
_cell.angle_beta   90.00
_cell.angle_gamma   90.00
#
_symmetry.space_group_name_H-M   'P 1'
#
loop_
_entity.id
_entity.type
_entity.pdbx_description
1 polymer ?
#
loop_
_entity_poly.entity_id
_entity_poly.type
_entity_poly.pdbx_seq_one_letter_code
_entity_poly.pdbx_strand_id
1 'polypeptide(L)'
;MIKQNNKFIVELKDALKIIVFIISVFMFFVLFLSYFFPEFFLKLTPACISKTVYNDECFMCGTSRAFIEASNGNFSEASILNKFSPYLFVIFFILSLNFLYNALMFFIKTKTFSNVFRKEDLKNYFIK
;
A
#
# COMPACT_ATOMS: atom_id res chain seq x y z
N MET A 1 -22.27 0.76 32.18
CA MET A 1 -22.25 -0.02 30.91
C MET A 1 -21.92 0.83 29.68
N ILE A 2 -22.58 1.96 29.42
CA ILE A 2 -22.33 2.80 28.20
C ILE A 2 -20.87 3.28 28.05
N LYS A 3 -20.20 3.67 29.15
CA LYS A 3 -18.81 4.17 29.14
C LYS A 3 -17.77 3.10 28.74
N GLN A 4 -18.05 1.83 29.01
CA GLN A 4 -17.17 0.71 28.69
C GLN A 4 -17.27 0.33 27.20
N ASN A 5 -18.47 0.43 26.61
CA ASN A 5 -18.65 0.28 25.16
C ASN A 5 -17.89 1.34 24.36
N ASN A 6 -17.89 2.60 24.80
CA ASN A 6 -17.16 3.65 24.08
C ASN A 6 -15.65 3.45 24.09
N LYS A 7 -15.08 2.98 25.21
CA LYS A 7 -13.65 2.68 25.30
C LYS A 7 -13.25 1.56 24.34
N PHE A 8 -14.02 0.47 24.31
CA PHE A 8 -13.78 -0.65 23.39
C PHE A 8 -13.86 -0.23 21.92
N ILE A 9 -14.85 0.59 21.55
CA ILE A 9 -15.00 1.09 20.16
C ILE A 9 -13.78 1.93 19.74
N VAL A 10 -13.23 2.74 20.64
CA VAL A 10 -12.04 3.56 20.36
C VAL A 10 -10.82 2.66 20.14
N GLU A 11 -10.57 1.70 21.03
CA GLU A 11 -9.45 0.77 20.92
C GLU A 11 -9.52 -0.07 19.63
N LEU A 12 -10.72 -0.55 19.26
CA LEU A 12 -10.92 -1.29 18.01
C LEU A 12 -10.64 -0.42 16.78
N LYS A 13 -11.08 0.84 16.78
CA LYS A 13 -10.82 1.77 15.67
C LYS A 13 -9.33 2.02 15.49
N ASP A 14 -8.58 2.15 16.57
CA ASP A 14 -7.15 2.41 16.49
C ASP A 14 -6.37 1.17 16.05
N ALA A 15 -6.74 -0.02 16.53
CA ALA A 15 -6.20 -1.28 16.03
C ALA A 15 -6.46 -1.45 14.53
N LEU A 16 -7.69 -1.18 14.06
CA LEU A 16 -8.04 -1.30 12.65
C LEU A 16 -7.23 -0.32 11.78
N LYS A 17 -7.02 0.92 12.24
CA LYS A 17 -6.17 1.89 11.52
C LYS A 17 -4.74 1.39 11.37
N ILE A 18 -4.16 0.82 12.42
CA ILE A 18 -2.80 0.28 12.38
C ILE A 18 -2.72 -0.87 11.35
N ILE A 19 -3.69 -1.78 11.38
CA ILE A 19 -3.76 -2.90 10.43
C ILE A 19 -3.87 -2.39 9.00
N VAL A 20 -4.79 -1.45 8.73
CA VAL A 20 -4.96 -0.86 7.40
C VAL A 20 -3.70 -0.16 6.94
N PHE A 21 -2.99 0.54 7.83
CA PHE A 21 -1.72 1.19 7.50
C PHE A 21 -0.65 0.15 7.11
N ILE A 22 -0.47 -0.91 7.89
CA ILE A 22 0.51 -1.98 7.60
C ILE A 22 0.20 -2.64 6.25
N ILE A 23 -1.07 -2.98 6.00
CA ILE A 23 -1.50 -3.54 4.73
C ILE A 23 -1.20 -2.56 3.59
N SER A 24 -1.50 -1.28 3.77
CA SER A 24 -1.28 -0.24 2.75
C SER A 24 0.20 -0.09 2.38
N VAL A 25 1.11 -0.19 3.35
CA VAL A 25 2.56 -0.22 3.12
C VAL A 25 2.93 -1.40 2.23
N PHE A 26 2.45 -2.61 2.56
CA PHE A 26 2.74 -3.80 1.78
C PHE A 26 2.21 -3.70 0.35
N MET A 27 0.96 -3.24 0.18
CA MET A 27 0.35 -3.08 -1.15
C MET A 27 1.09 -2.04 -2.00
N PHE A 28 1.57 -0.96 -1.38
CA PHE A 28 2.41 0.01 -2.07
C PHE A 28 3.67 -0.65 -2.64
N PHE A 29 4.36 -1.49 -1.86
CA PHE A 29 5.55 -2.20 -2.35
C PHE A 29 5.23 -3.21 -3.45
N VAL A 30 4.11 -3.92 -3.38
CA VAL A 30 3.68 -4.83 -4.45
C VAL A 30 3.50 -4.07 -5.77
N LEU A 31 2.78 -2.95 -5.75
CA LEU A 31 2.57 -2.13 -6.95
C LEU A 31 3.88 -1.50 -7.44
N PHE A 32 4.70 -1.00 -6.52
CA PHE A 32 6.00 -0.42 -6.84
C PHE A 32 6.92 -1.43 -7.54
N LEU A 33 7.04 -2.65 -6.99
CA LEU A 33 7.85 -3.70 -7.60
C LEU A 33 7.28 -4.17 -8.94
N SER A 34 5.96 -4.32 -9.04
CA SER A 34 5.29 -4.70 -10.29
C SER A 34 5.58 -3.71 -11.42
N TYR A 35 5.59 -2.40 -11.12
CA TYR A 35 5.82 -1.36 -12.11
C TYR A 35 7.30 -1.16 -12.45
N PHE A 36 8.16 -1.00 -11.44
CA PHE A 36 9.57 -0.65 -11.65
C PHE A 36 10.47 -1.86 -11.92
N PHE A 37 10.09 -3.05 -11.46
CA PHE A 37 10.92 -4.25 -11.51
C PHE A 37 10.12 -5.51 -11.93
N PRO A 38 9.44 -5.50 -13.09
CA PRO A 38 8.52 -6.57 -13.50
C PRO A 38 9.19 -7.94 -13.59
N GLU A 39 10.39 -8.01 -14.18
CA GLU A 39 11.16 -9.28 -14.30
C GLU A 39 11.56 -9.85 -12.94
N PHE A 40 11.94 -8.99 -12.00
CA PHE A 40 12.28 -9.41 -10.64
C PHE A 40 11.03 -9.87 -9.89
N PHE A 41 9.91 -9.16 -10.05
CA PHE A 41 8.63 -9.51 -9.45
C PHE A 41 8.12 -10.88 -9.94
N LEU A 42 8.27 -11.19 -11.23
CA LEU A 42 7.93 -12.50 -11.78
C LEU A 42 8.86 -13.60 -11.29
N LYS A 43 10.17 -13.33 -11.15
CA LYS A 43 11.13 -14.31 -10.59
C LYS A 43 10.84 -14.67 -9.13
N LEU A 44 10.34 -13.73 -8.35
CA LEU A 44 9.90 -13.97 -6.97
C LEU A 44 8.55 -14.69 -6.87
N THR A 45 7.75 -14.67 -7.94
CA THR A 45 6.44 -15.32 -7.95
C THR A 45 6.61 -16.83 -8.17
N PRO A 46 6.22 -17.69 -7.23
CA PRO A 46 6.30 -19.14 -7.41
C PRO A 46 5.35 -19.60 -8.53
N ALA A 47 5.70 -20.71 -9.17
CA ALA A 47 4.81 -21.35 -10.12
C ALA A 47 3.50 -21.79 -9.43
N CYS A 48 2.37 -21.60 -10.12
CA CYS A 48 1.07 -22.00 -9.57
C CYS A 48 0.95 -23.53 -9.60
N ILE A 49 0.90 -24.16 -8.41
CA ILE A 49 0.78 -25.61 -8.24
C ILE A 49 -0.46 -26.17 -8.94
N SER A 50 -1.58 -25.42 -8.92
CA SER A 50 -2.81 -25.81 -9.62
C SER A 50 -2.56 -26.03 -11.10
N LYS A 51 -1.87 -25.09 -11.75
CA LYS A 51 -1.59 -25.16 -13.18
C LYS A 51 -0.49 -26.18 -13.49
N THR A 52 0.52 -26.30 -12.64
CA THR A 52 1.67 -27.20 -12.93
C THR A 52 1.37 -28.66 -12.65
N VAL A 53 0.61 -28.97 -11.59
CA VAL A 53 0.33 -30.35 -11.16
C VAL A 53 -1.00 -30.85 -11.71
N TYR A 54 -2.03 -30.01 -11.68
CA TYR A 54 -3.41 -30.41 -12.02
C TYR A 54 -3.85 -29.91 -13.40
N ASN A 55 -3.00 -29.13 -14.09
CA ASN A 55 -3.33 -28.43 -15.35
C ASN A 55 -4.57 -27.52 -15.26
N ASP A 56 -4.98 -27.16 -14.05
CA ASP A 56 -6.20 -26.40 -13.77
C ASP A 56 -5.87 -24.96 -13.36
N GLU A 57 -6.70 -24.02 -13.82
CA GLU A 57 -6.58 -22.61 -13.48
C GLU A 57 -7.34 -22.29 -12.19
N CYS A 58 -6.63 -21.81 -11.17
CA CYS A 58 -7.28 -21.26 -9.99
C CYS A 58 -7.63 -19.78 -10.22
N PHE A 59 -8.51 -19.23 -9.37
CA PHE A 59 -8.95 -17.84 -9.48
C PHE A 59 -7.79 -16.80 -9.39
N MET A 60 -6.63 -17.20 -8.89
CA MET A 60 -5.41 -16.38 -8.75
C MET A 60 -4.33 -16.72 -9.79
N CYS A 61 -4.60 -17.63 -10.74
CA CYS A 61 -3.68 -17.87 -11.84
C CYS A 61 -3.49 -16.59 -12.66
N GLY A 62 -2.24 -16.29 -13.01
CA GLY A 62 -1.91 -15.13 -13.84
C GLY A 62 -1.90 -13.78 -13.12
N THR A 63 -2.28 -13.69 -11.83
CA THR A 63 -2.41 -12.42 -11.10
C THR A 63 -1.15 -11.57 -11.15
N SER A 64 0.05 -12.14 -10.92
CA SER A 64 1.30 -11.35 -10.96
C SER A 64 1.58 -10.73 -12.34
N ARG A 65 1.26 -11.45 -13.43
CA ARG A 65 1.40 -10.93 -14.80
C ARG A 65 0.32 -9.88 -15.09
N ALA A 66 -0.91 -10.13 -14.65
CA ALA A 66 -2.00 -9.17 -14.76
C ALA A 66 -1.71 -7.87 -13.99
N PHE A 67 -1.03 -7.94 -12.85
CA PHE A 67 -0.59 -6.78 -12.08
C PHE A 67 0.46 -5.96 -12.81
N ILE A 68 1.39 -6.61 -13.52
CA ILE A 68 2.37 -5.92 -14.37
C ILE A 68 1.65 -5.18 -15.49
N GLU A 69 0.77 -5.85 -16.23
CA GLU A 69 -0.01 -5.22 -17.29
C GLU A 69 -0.88 -4.06 -16.76
N ALA A 70 -1.59 -4.26 -15.65
CA ALA A 70 -2.39 -3.21 -15.02
C ALA A 70 -1.53 -2.03 -14.55
N SER A 71 -0.33 -2.28 -14.03
CA SER A 71 0.60 -1.22 -13.64
C SER A 71 1.12 -0.40 -14.83
N ASN A 72 1.18 -1.00 -16.01
CA ASN A 72 1.51 -0.33 -17.27
C ASN A 72 0.29 0.34 -17.94
N GLY A 73 -0.90 0.28 -17.32
CA GLY A 73 -2.15 0.82 -17.87
C GLY A 73 -2.87 -0.11 -18.85
N ASN A 74 -2.37 -1.33 -19.07
CA ASN A 74 -2.93 -2.31 -20.00
C ASN A 74 -4.04 -3.15 -19.33
N PHE A 75 -5.13 -2.51 -18.90
CA PHE A 75 -6.21 -3.20 -18.17
C PHE A 75 -6.95 -4.26 -19.01
N SER A 76 -6.98 -4.10 -20.34
CA SER A 76 -7.53 -5.11 -21.25
C SER A 76 -6.72 -6.41 -21.17
N GLU A 77 -5.40 -6.30 -21.30
CA GLU A 77 -4.50 -7.47 -21.23
C GLU A 77 -4.50 -8.09 -19.83
N ALA A 78 -4.51 -7.25 -18.80
CA ALA A 78 -4.65 -7.69 -17.42
C ALA A 78 -5.93 -8.52 -17.20
N SER A 79 -7.04 -8.15 -17.84
CA SER A 79 -8.32 -8.87 -17.74
C SER A 79 -8.31 -10.21 -18.46
N ILE A 80 -7.53 -10.33 -19.55
CA ILE A 80 -7.32 -11.59 -20.28
C ILE A 80 -6.51 -12.54 -19.41
N LEU A 81 -5.45 -12.05 -18.77
CA LEU A 81 -4.59 -12.84 -17.88
C LEU A 81 -5.33 -13.29 -16.61
N ASN A 82 -6.16 -12.41 -16.03
CA ASN A 82 -7.00 -12.73 -14.89
C ASN A 82 -8.13 -11.69 -14.72
N LYS A 83 -9.38 -12.14 -14.89
CA LYS A 83 -10.59 -11.27 -14.87
C LYS A 83 -10.78 -10.47 -13.58
N PHE A 84 -10.29 -10.96 -12.44
CA PHE A 84 -10.45 -10.30 -11.14
C PHE A 84 -9.30 -9.34 -10.82
N SER A 85 -8.16 -9.48 -11.48
CA SER A 85 -6.95 -8.71 -11.19
C SER A 85 -7.10 -7.20 -11.37
N PRO A 86 -7.83 -6.68 -12.39
CA PRO A 86 -8.06 -5.23 -12.47
C PRO A 86 -8.74 -4.66 -11.23
N TYR A 87 -9.77 -5.35 -10.70
CA TYR A 87 -10.46 -4.90 -9.48
C TYR A 87 -9.54 -4.95 -8.26
N LEU A 88 -8.77 -6.03 -8.13
CA LEU A 88 -7.81 -6.18 -7.04
C LEU A 88 -6.71 -5.11 -7.11
N PHE A 89 -6.23 -4.80 -8.31
CA PHE A 89 -5.28 -3.73 -8.56
C PHE A 89 -5.82 -2.38 -8.10
N VAL A 90 -7.07 -2.04 -8.41
CA VAL A 90 -7.71 -0.79 -7.95
C VAL A 90 -7.76 -0.72 -6.42
N ILE A 91 -8.09 -1.83 -5.75
CA ILE A 91 -8.08 -1.89 -4.27
C ILE A 91 -6.68 -1.63 -3.74
N PHE A 92 -5.66 -2.27 -4.31
CA PHE A 92 -4.26 -2.09 -3.91
C PHE A 92 -3.81 -0.66 -4.17
N PHE A 93 -4.26 -0.06 -5.27
CA PHE A 93 -3.95 1.32 -5.63
C PHE A 93 -4.53 2.30 -4.61
N ILE A 94 -5.79 2.13 -4.21
CA ILE A 94 -6.45 2.96 -3.19
C ILE A 94 -5.71 2.84 -1.84
N LEU A 95 -5.35 1.61 -1.43
CA LEU A 95 -4.57 1.40 -0.20
C LEU A 95 -3.19 2.07 -0.29
N SER A 96 -2.53 1.98 -1.44
CA SER A 96 -1.24 2.61 -1.69
C SER A 96 -1.33 4.15 -1.60
N LEU A 97 -2.42 4.74 -2.11
CA LEU A 97 -2.70 6.17 -1.94
C LEU A 97 -2.91 6.56 -0.47
N ASN A 98 -3.58 5.70 0.32
CA ASN A 98 -3.76 5.92 1.75
C ASN A 98 -2.39 5.96 2.48
N PHE A 99 -1.49 5.04 2.15
CA PHE A 99 -0.12 5.05 2.67
C PHE A 99 0.61 6.35 2.28
N LEU A 100 0.61 6.71 1.00
CA LEU A 100 1.27 7.92 0.51
C LEU A 100 0.75 9.19 1.18
N TYR A 101 -0.57 9.30 1.36
CA TYR A 101 -1.19 10.43 2.07
C TYR A 101 -0.72 10.51 3.52
N ASN A 102 -0.77 9.40 4.27
CA ASN A 102 -0.35 9.37 5.67
C ASN A 102 1.15 9.67 5.81
N ALA A 103 1.98 9.13 4.92
CA ALA A 103 3.41 9.40 4.89
C ALA A 103 3.69 10.89 4.61
N LEU A 104 3.05 11.45 3.58
CA LEU A 104 3.18 12.87 3.22
C LEU A 104 2.79 13.78 4.39
N MET A 105 1.66 13.50 5.04
CA MET A 105 1.19 14.28 6.19
C MET A 105 2.15 14.19 7.38
N PHE A 106 2.73 13.01 7.62
CA PHE A 106 3.77 12.83 8.63
C PHE A 106 5.01 13.68 8.31
N PHE A 107 5.50 13.66 7.06
CA PHE A 107 6.64 14.47 6.63
C PHE A 107 6.38 15.98 6.71
N ILE A 108 5.17 16.45 6.37
CA ILE A 108 4.81 17.87 6.50
C ILE A 108 4.82 18.27 7.97
N LYS A 109 4.25 17.46 8.87
CA LYS A 109 4.21 17.75 10.30
C LYS A 109 5.60 17.83 10.92
N THR A 110 6.51 16.92 10.57
CA THR A 110 7.90 16.94 11.07
C THR A 110 8.68 18.13 10.54
N LYS A 111 8.48 18.53 9.27
CA LYS A 111 9.11 19.72 8.69
C LYS A 111 8.64 21.02 9.34
N THR A 112 7.35 21.14 9.64
CA THR A 112 6.80 22.28 10.38
C THR A 112 7.39 22.37 11.78
N PHE A 113 7.47 21.25 12.51
CA PHE A 113 8.10 21.20 13.83
C PHE A 113 9.57 21.64 13.77
N SER A 114 10.37 21.09 12.84
CA SER A 114 11.76 21.49 12.63
C SER A 114 11.93 22.99 12.35
N ASN A 115 11.02 23.58 11.56
CA ASN A 115 11.06 25.01 11.25
C ASN A 115 10.71 25.92 12.44
N VAL A 116 9.90 25.44 13.40
CA VAL A 116 9.58 26.17 14.63
C VAL A 116 10.81 26.23 15.55
N PHE A 117 11.47 25.09 15.80
CA PHE A 117 12.70 25.05 16.61
C PHE A 117 13.81 25.93 16.03
N ARG A 118 14.03 25.84 14.70
CA ARG A 118 15.03 26.68 14.04
C ARG A 118 14.78 28.19 14.22
N LYS A 119 13.52 28.62 14.29
CA LYS A 119 13.17 30.03 14.53
C LYS A 119 13.43 30.45 15.98
N GLU A 120 13.17 29.58 16.95
CA GLU A 120 13.47 29.87 18.36
C GLU A 120 14.97 29.97 18.63
N ASP A 121 15.76 29.07 18.03
CA ASP A 121 17.23 29.10 18.14
C ASP A 121 17.83 30.38 17.55
N LEU A 122 17.37 30.80 16.36
CA LEU A 122 17.81 32.07 15.75
C LEU A 122 17.44 33.28 16.61
N LYS A 123 16.23 33.29 17.18
CA LYS A 123 15.79 34.40 18.04
C LYS A 123 16.66 34.52 19.30
N ASN A 124 17.07 33.40 19.89
CA ASN A 124 17.96 33.39 21.07
C ASN A 124 19.40 33.82 20.74
N TYR A 125 19.86 33.63 19.50
CA TYR A 125 21.20 34.07 19.07
C TYR A 125 21.31 35.59 18.86
N PHE A 126 20.24 36.25 18.40
CA PHE A 126 20.23 37.71 18.14
C PHE A 126 19.86 38.57 19.36
N ILE A 127 19.53 37.96 20.51
CA ILE A 127 19.19 38.66 21.76
C ILE A 127 20.37 38.63 22.76
N LYS A 128 21.51 38.02 22.39
CA LYS A 128 22.80 38.14 23.08
C LYS A 128 23.69 39.14 22.37
#